data_AF-A0A388M909-F1
#
_entry.id   AF-A0A388M909-F1
#
_cell.length_a   1.000
_cell.length_b   1.000
_cell.length_c   1.000
_cell.angle_alpha   90.00
_cell.angle_beta   90.00
_cell.angle_gamma   90.00
#
_symmetry.space_group_name_H-M   'P 1'
#
loop_
_entity.id
_entity.type
_entity.pdbx_description
1 polymer ?
#
loop_
_entity_poly.entity_id
_entity_poly.type
_entity_poly.pdbx_seq_one_letter_code
_entity_poly.pdbx_strand_id
1 'polypeptide(L)'
;MAGMTASNEQQQQRAAVWLSELEDGRRRLQEIVWVMSSPANHPSAVRGGGAQMADWLEDMSQQMLDIIRMMEEGPDPWLDDIIAWEQERDITCRCYDFFREGRAISDSYYCEDCDDDGNSGADNNNNNTNNIISSDNDISSNNNNNNNNNDNDNDNDNNIDSNNDINVMNNNHNTDIVDGDV
;
A
#
# COMPACT_ATOMS: atom_id res chain seq x y z
N MET A 1 -37.44 35.27 -17.61
CA MET A 1 -36.03 34.94 -17.25
C MET A 1 -35.85 34.40 -15.83
N ALA A 2 -36.89 34.31 -14.97
CA ALA A 2 -36.73 33.86 -13.58
C ALA A 2 -36.64 32.33 -13.35
N GLY A 3 -36.87 31.50 -14.38
CA GLY A 3 -36.95 30.03 -14.22
C GLY A 3 -35.62 29.28 -14.23
N MET A 4 -34.57 29.83 -14.86
CA MET A 4 -33.28 29.14 -15.00
C MET A 4 -32.38 29.27 -13.76
N THR A 5 -32.50 30.35 -13.00
CA THR A 5 -31.66 30.58 -11.80
C THR A 5 -32.10 29.70 -10.63
N ALA A 6 -33.41 29.55 -10.42
CA ALA A 6 -33.95 28.72 -9.33
C ALA A 6 -33.63 27.22 -9.49
N SER A 7 -33.58 26.72 -10.73
CA SER A 7 -33.23 25.32 -11.01
C SER A 7 -31.75 25.02 -10.71
N ASN A 8 -30.86 25.96 -11.00
CA ASN A 8 -29.42 25.79 -10.76
C ASN A 8 -29.10 25.83 -9.26
N GLU A 9 -29.68 26.77 -8.51
CA GLU A 9 -29.52 26.85 -7.05
C GLU A 9 -30.00 25.57 -6.36
N GLN A 10 -31.12 24.99 -6.81
CA GLN A 10 -31.61 23.72 -6.28
C GLN A 10 -30.66 22.55 -6.55
N GLN A 11 -30.08 22.47 -7.75
CA GLN A 11 -29.12 21.42 -8.06
C GLN A 11 -27.81 21.57 -7.27
N GLN A 12 -27.30 22.80 -7.12
CA GLN A 12 -26.14 23.08 -6.27
C GLN A 12 -26.39 22.69 -4.81
N GLN A 13 -27.58 23.00 -4.28
CA GLN A 13 -27.95 22.60 -2.93
C GLN A 13 -28.00 21.06 -2.79
N ARG A 14 -28.54 20.36 -3.78
CA ARG A 14 -28.58 18.88 -3.77
C ARG A 14 -27.18 18.27 -3.81
N ALA A 15 -26.28 18.79 -4.65
CA ALA A 15 -24.89 18.35 -4.70
C ALA A 15 -24.15 18.60 -3.37
N ALA A 16 -24.37 19.77 -2.75
CA ALA A 16 -23.78 20.10 -1.45
C ALA A 16 -24.30 19.19 -0.32
N VAL A 17 -25.60 18.88 -0.31
CA VAL A 17 -26.20 17.94 0.66
C VAL A 17 -25.58 16.56 0.49
N TRP A 18 -25.48 16.07 -0.74
CA TRP A 18 -24.91 14.77 -1.01
C TRP A 18 -23.43 14.67 -0.56
N LEU A 19 -22.60 15.67 -0.86
CA LEU A 19 -21.21 15.72 -0.37
C LEU A 19 -21.13 15.78 1.16
N SER A 20 -22.08 16.45 1.81
CA SER A 20 -22.15 16.48 3.28
C SER A 20 -22.51 15.12 3.86
N GLU A 21 -23.43 14.38 3.24
CA GLU A 21 -23.78 13.01 3.65
C GLU A 21 -22.60 12.05 3.47
N LEU A 22 -21.84 12.20 2.38
CA LEU A 22 -20.61 11.45 2.13
C LEU A 22 -19.55 11.70 3.23
N GLU A 23 -19.33 12.95 3.61
CA GLU A 23 -18.41 13.33 4.70
C GLU A 23 -18.91 12.89 6.09
N ASP A 24 -20.22 12.83 6.32
CA ASP A 24 -20.80 12.22 7.51
C ASP A 24 -20.54 10.72 7.55
N GLY A 25 -20.67 10.03 6.41
CA GLY A 25 -20.29 8.63 6.23
C GLY A 25 -18.83 8.38 6.62
N ARG A 26 -17.91 9.19 6.09
CA ARG A 26 -16.48 9.12 6.45
C ARG A 26 -16.24 9.23 7.95
N ARG A 27 -16.91 10.19 8.61
CA ARG A 27 -16.77 10.40 10.06
C ARG A 27 -17.29 9.22 10.88
N ARG A 28 -18.43 8.65 10.49
CA ARG A 28 -18.97 7.43 11.13
C ARG A 28 -18.03 6.25 10.97
N LEU A 29 -17.44 6.08 9.79
CA LEU A 29 -16.49 4.99 9.53
C LEU A 29 -15.23 5.14 10.40
N GLN A 30 -14.70 6.36 10.50
CA GLN A 30 -13.60 6.68 11.42
C GLN A 30 -13.95 6.38 12.88
N GLU A 31 -15.17 6.71 13.32
CA GLU A 31 -15.62 6.43 14.69
C GLU A 31 -15.70 4.93 14.96
N ILE A 32 -16.25 4.15 14.02
CA ILE A 32 -16.30 2.68 14.13
C ILE A 32 -14.89 2.11 14.27
N VAL A 33 -13.96 2.51 13.40
CA VAL A 33 -12.55 2.06 13.48
C VAL A 33 -11.93 2.45 14.81
N TRP A 34 -12.15 3.67 15.30
CA TRP A 34 -11.66 4.10 16.60
C TRP A 34 -12.23 3.25 17.75
N VAL A 35 -13.52 2.91 17.69
CA VAL A 35 -14.16 2.00 18.65
C VAL A 35 -13.51 0.62 18.59
N MET A 36 -13.28 0.09 17.38
CA MET A 36 -12.65 -1.20 17.13
C MET A 36 -11.21 -1.28 17.65
N SER A 37 -10.42 -0.21 17.48
CA SER A 37 -9.01 -0.16 17.88
C SER A 37 -8.77 -0.14 19.38
N SER A 38 -9.80 0.08 20.21
CA SER A 38 -9.64 0.20 21.66
C SER A 38 -10.16 -1.05 22.39
N PRO A 39 -9.28 -1.82 23.06
CA PRO A 39 -9.67 -2.98 23.86
C PRO A 39 -10.68 -2.67 24.97
N ALA A 40 -10.73 -1.41 25.44
CA ALA A 40 -11.68 -0.98 26.45
C ALA A 40 -13.14 -0.98 25.97
N ASN A 41 -13.37 -0.95 24.66
CA ASN A 41 -14.69 -0.97 24.05
C ASN A 41 -15.16 -2.39 23.70
N HIS A 42 -14.30 -3.41 23.87
CA HIS A 42 -14.61 -4.78 23.49
C HIS A 42 -15.54 -5.45 24.51
N PRO A 43 -16.42 -6.35 24.07
CA PRO A 43 -17.30 -7.10 24.98
C PRO A 43 -16.48 -7.91 26.00
N SER A 44 -16.91 -7.88 27.26
CA SER A 44 -16.19 -8.54 28.36
C SER A 44 -16.32 -10.07 28.29
N ALA A 45 -15.21 -10.78 28.45
CA ALA A 45 -15.16 -12.24 28.36
C ALA A 45 -15.87 -13.03 29.50
N VAL A 46 -16.47 -12.36 30.48
CA VAL A 46 -16.98 -12.93 31.75
C VAL A 46 -18.11 -13.96 31.57
N ARG A 47 -18.72 -14.08 30.38
CA ARG A 47 -19.80 -15.05 30.11
C ARG A 47 -19.81 -15.54 28.66
N GLY A 48 -18.69 -16.11 28.18
CA GLY A 48 -18.61 -16.73 26.84
C GLY A 48 -17.93 -15.86 25.77
N GLY A 49 -16.77 -15.29 26.10
CA GLY A 49 -16.11 -14.20 25.38
C GLY A 49 -15.83 -14.37 23.88
N GLY A 50 -15.66 -15.60 23.36
CA GLY A 50 -15.39 -15.80 21.93
C GLY A 50 -16.60 -15.51 21.04
N ALA A 51 -17.78 -16.04 21.39
CA ALA A 51 -19.00 -15.81 20.62
C ALA A 51 -19.45 -14.34 20.67
N GLN A 52 -19.32 -13.70 21.84
CA GLN A 52 -19.67 -12.27 21.98
C GLN A 52 -18.74 -11.34 21.20
N MET A 53 -17.45 -11.69 21.07
CA MET A 53 -16.51 -10.91 20.28
C MET A 53 -16.76 -11.06 18.78
N ALA A 54 -17.02 -12.29 18.31
CA ALA A 54 -17.36 -12.54 16.91
C ALA A 54 -18.63 -11.80 16.48
N ASP A 55 -19.70 -11.89 17.27
CA ASP A 55 -20.97 -11.18 17.00
C ASP A 55 -20.76 -9.64 16.96
N TRP A 56 -19.91 -9.11 17.84
CA TRP A 56 -19.61 -7.67 17.88
C TRP A 56 -18.77 -7.21 16.69
N LEU A 57 -17.76 -7.98 16.27
CA LEU A 57 -16.97 -7.68 15.07
C LEU A 57 -17.82 -7.78 13.80
N GLU A 58 -18.75 -8.73 13.74
CA GLU A 58 -19.72 -8.83 12.64
C GLU A 58 -20.62 -7.59 12.57
N ASP A 59 -21.16 -7.13 13.70
CA ASP A 59 -21.98 -5.92 13.78
C ASP A 59 -21.20 -4.67 13.31
N MET A 60 -19.96 -4.48 13.80
CA MET A 60 -19.11 -3.37 13.37
C MET A 60 -18.78 -3.45 11.86
N SER A 61 -18.51 -4.65 11.36
CA SER A 61 -18.24 -4.88 9.93
C SER A 61 -19.46 -4.57 9.07
N GLN A 62 -20.66 -4.95 9.52
CA GLN A 62 -21.91 -4.64 8.82
C GLN A 62 -22.17 -3.14 8.79
N GLN A 63 -21.95 -2.44 9.91
CA GLN A 63 -22.08 -0.97 9.95
C GLN A 63 -21.12 -0.28 8.98
N MET A 64 -19.87 -0.72 8.89
CA MET A 64 -18.91 -0.19 7.92
C MET A 64 -19.34 -0.48 6.47
N LEU A 65 -19.83 -1.68 6.18
CA LEU A 65 -20.34 -2.05 4.85
C LEU A 65 -21.55 -1.22 4.43
N ASP A 66 -22.47 -0.94 5.36
CA ASP A 66 -23.63 -0.09 5.08
C ASP A 66 -23.20 1.32 4.67
N ILE A 67 -22.14 1.85 5.29
CA ILE A 67 -21.54 3.14 4.92
C ILE A 67 -20.89 3.05 3.54
N ILE A 68 -20.03 2.04 3.28
CA ILE A 68 -19.39 1.82 1.97
C ILE A 68 -20.42 1.76 0.85
N ARG A 69 -21.50 1.00 1.06
CA ARG A 69 -22.57 0.86 0.09
C ARG A 69 -23.27 2.18 -0.23
N MET A 70 -23.54 3.00 0.79
CA MET A 70 -24.13 4.33 0.58
C MET A 70 -23.23 5.23 -0.29
N MET A 71 -21.91 5.09 -0.17
CA MET A 71 -20.95 5.84 -0.99
C MET A 71 -20.86 5.30 -2.42
N GLU A 72 -20.86 3.98 -2.59
CA GLU A 72 -20.81 3.31 -3.90
C GLU A 72 -22.08 3.52 -4.74
N GLU A 73 -23.23 3.77 -4.12
CA GLU A 73 -24.46 4.13 -4.83
C GLU A 73 -24.31 5.45 -5.61
N GLY A 74 -23.44 6.34 -5.11
CA GLY A 74 -23.11 7.58 -5.78
C GLY A 74 -24.23 8.63 -5.73
N PRO A 75 -24.03 9.77 -6.39
CA PRO A 75 -25.02 10.83 -6.46
C PRO A 75 -26.11 10.54 -7.51
N ASP A 76 -27.18 11.32 -7.47
CA ASP A 76 -28.14 11.37 -8.58
C ASP A 76 -27.40 11.74 -9.89
N PRO A 77 -27.57 10.97 -10.99
CA PRO A 77 -26.90 11.24 -12.27
C PRO A 77 -27.10 12.68 -12.80
N TRP A 78 -28.14 13.38 -12.36
CA TRP A 78 -28.43 14.76 -12.76
C TRP A 78 -27.51 15.79 -12.09
N LEU A 79 -26.69 15.35 -11.13
CA LEU A 79 -25.73 16.16 -10.39
C LEU A 79 -24.29 16.00 -10.91
N ASP A 80 -24.07 15.15 -11.92
CA ASP A 80 -22.73 14.77 -12.43
C ASP A 80 -21.88 15.98 -12.84
N ASP A 81 -22.47 16.94 -13.54
CA ASP A 81 -21.79 18.17 -13.99
C ASP A 81 -21.55 19.21 -12.88
N ILE A 82 -22.13 18.99 -11.68
CA ILE A 82 -22.18 19.98 -10.60
C ILE A 82 -21.33 19.56 -9.41
N ILE A 83 -21.14 18.25 -9.23
CA ILE A 83 -20.39 17.69 -8.11
C ILE A 83 -18.91 18.02 -8.23
N ALA A 84 -18.32 18.43 -7.10
CA ALA A 84 -16.89 18.56 -6.96
C ALA A 84 -16.25 17.17 -6.85
N TRP A 85 -16.01 16.53 -7.99
CA TRP A 85 -15.47 15.16 -8.06
C TRP A 85 -14.11 14.99 -7.37
N GLU A 86 -13.28 16.02 -7.33
CA GLU A 86 -12.02 15.97 -6.57
C GLU A 86 -12.28 15.81 -5.06
N GLN A 87 -13.30 16.48 -4.54
CA GLN A 87 -13.69 16.38 -3.13
C GLN A 87 -14.35 15.03 -2.84
N GLU A 88 -15.26 14.59 -3.69
CA GLU A 88 -15.86 13.25 -3.60
C GLU A 88 -14.77 12.19 -3.51
N ARG A 89 -13.81 12.22 -4.43
CA ARG A 89 -12.74 11.23 -4.50
C ARG A 89 -11.85 11.24 -3.25
N ASP A 90 -11.48 12.41 -2.74
CA ASP A 90 -10.69 12.51 -1.50
C ASP A 90 -11.44 11.89 -0.31
N ILE A 91 -12.74 12.16 -0.18
CA ILE A 91 -13.56 11.58 0.90
C ILE A 91 -13.65 10.07 0.72
N THR A 92 -14.00 9.59 -0.48
CA THR A 92 -14.14 8.17 -0.81
C THR A 92 -12.83 7.41 -0.57
N CYS A 93 -11.68 7.96 -0.96
CA CYS A 93 -10.38 7.35 -0.66
C CYS A 93 -10.15 7.16 0.84
N ARG A 94 -10.42 8.20 1.66
CA ARG A 94 -10.27 8.10 3.11
C ARG A 94 -11.23 7.09 3.73
N CYS A 95 -12.44 7.00 3.21
CA CYS A 95 -13.40 5.99 3.63
C CYS A 95 -12.88 4.56 3.40
N TYR A 96 -12.30 4.29 2.24
CA TYR A 96 -11.69 2.99 1.96
C TYR A 96 -10.46 2.71 2.83
N ASP A 97 -9.67 3.74 3.18
CA ASP A 97 -8.57 3.57 4.11
C ASP A 97 -9.05 3.14 5.50
N PHE A 98 -10.08 3.80 6.04
CA PHE A 98 -10.69 3.39 7.31
C PHE A 98 -11.35 2.01 7.20
N PHE A 99 -12.01 1.69 6.09
CA PHE A 99 -12.61 0.37 5.88
C PHE A 99 -11.56 -0.74 5.90
N ARG A 100 -10.40 -0.52 5.25
CA ARG A 100 -9.27 -1.44 5.28
C ARG A 100 -8.67 -1.58 6.68
N GLU A 101 -8.56 -0.49 7.43
CA GLU A 101 -8.09 -0.51 8.82
C GLU A 101 -9.03 -1.32 9.72
N GLY A 102 -10.34 -1.04 9.66
CA GLY A 102 -11.37 -1.79 10.39
C GLY A 102 -11.35 -3.28 10.05
N ARG A 103 -11.21 -3.61 8.76
CA ARG A 103 -11.08 -5.01 8.33
C ARG A 103 -9.82 -5.67 8.87
N ALA A 104 -8.68 -4.99 8.85
CA ALA A 104 -7.44 -5.54 9.41
C ALA A 104 -7.56 -5.81 10.91
N ILE A 105 -8.29 -4.97 11.64
CA ILE A 105 -8.60 -5.20 13.05
C ILE A 105 -9.45 -6.47 13.19
N SER A 106 -10.56 -6.59 12.45
CA SER A 106 -11.39 -7.80 12.47
C SER A 106 -10.58 -9.07 12.15
N ASP A 107 -9.79 -9.05 11.07
CA ASP A 107 -8.98 -10.21 10.63
C ASP A 107 -7.97 -10.66 11.70
N SER A 108 -7.43 -9.71 12.48
CA SER A 108 -6.49 -10.02 13.57
C SER A 108 -7.10 -10.85 14.70
N TYR A 109 -8.43 -10.82 14.87
CA TYR A 109 -9.15 -11.60 15.88
C TYR A 109 -9.49 -13.02 15.42
N TYR A 110 -9.45 -13.30 14.12
CA TYR A 110 -9.76 -14.62 13.57
C TYR A 110 -8.51 -15.45 13.25
N CYS A 111 -7.29 -14.87 13.28
CA CYS A 111 -6.03 -15.62 13.09
C CYS A 111 -5.57 -16.22 14.43
N GLU A 112 -6.25 -17.27 14.89
CA GLU A 112 -5.82 -18.07 16.07
C GLU A 112 -5.04 -19.34 15.68
N ASP A 113 -5.10 -19.76 14.40
CA ASP A 113 -4.49 -21.02 13.89
C ASP A 113 -3.51 -20.80 12.71
N CYS A 114 -2.97 -19.59 12.54
CA CYS A 114 -1.81 -19.39 11.69
C CYS A 114 -0.55 -19.84 12.45
N ASP A 115 -0.48 -21.15 12.75
CA ASP A 115 0.77 -21.89 12.95
C ASP A 115 1.57 -21.76 11.65
N ASP A 116 2.23 -20.61 11.46
CA ASP A 116 3.31 -20.45 10.50
C ASP A 116 4.46 -21.30 11.03
N ASP A 117 4.60 -22.49 10.45
CA ASP A 117 5.83 -23.27 10.44
C ASP A 117 6.97 -22.35 9.94
N GLY A 118 7.62 -21.70 10.91
CA GLY A 118 8.51 -20.55 10.77
C GLY A 118 9.13 -20.30 9.40
N ASN A 119 8.57 -19.34 8.65
CA ASN A 119 9.34 -18.61 7.63
C ASN A 119 8.65 -17.31 7.19
N SER A 120 8.41 -16.38 8.12
CA SER A 120 8.20 -14.98 7.77
C SER A 120 9.45 -14.17 8.12
N GLY A 121 10.43 -14.28 7.22
CA GLY A 121 11.52 -13.32 7.13
C GLY A 121 10.93 -11.94 6.89
N ALA A 122 11.28 -11.01 7.75
CA ALA A 122 10.86 -9.62 7.70
C ALA A 122 11.38 -8.94 6.43
N ASP A 123 10.57 -8.90 5.37
CA ASP A 123 10.78 -7.96 4.26
C ASP A 123 10.19 -6.60 4.63
N ASN A 124 10.95 -5.94 5.49
CA ASN A 124 10.79 -4.55 5.85
C ASN A 124 11.79 -3.76 5.00
N ASN A 125 11.42 -3.32 3.78
CA ASN A 125 11.98 -2.05 3.32
C ASN A 125 11.13 -1.29 2.30
N ASN A 126 11.11 0.00 2.59
CA ASN A 126 10.30 1.09 2.10
C ASN A 126 11.06 1.82 0.98
N ASN A 127 10.36 2.17 -0.10
CA ASN A 127 10.59 3.30 -1.02
C ASN A 127 12.02 3.61 -1.54
N ASN A 128 12.24 3.51 -2.86
CA ASN A 128 12.59 4.69 -3.68
C ASN A 128 12.52 4.47 -5.22
N THR A 129 11.58 5.17 -5.84
CA THR A 129 11.67 5.92 -7.12
C THR A 129 12.33 5.32 -8.38
N ASN A 130 11.48 5.15 -9.40
CA ASN A 130 11.61 5.73 -10.76
C ASN A 130 12.95 5.58 -11.50
N ASN A 131 13.12 4.49 -12.25
CA ASN A 131 13.38 4.54 -13.71
C ASN A 131 13.52 3.12 -14.28
N ILE A 132 12.45 2.58 -14.87
CA ILE A 132 12.59 1.48 -15.85
C ILE A 132 11.83 1.91 -17.09
N ILE A 133 12.54 2.64 -17.94
CA ILE A 133 12.23 2.77 -19.36
C ILE A 133 12.52 1.38 -19.96
N SER A 134 11.49 0.55 -20.12
CA SER A 134 11.56 -0.65 -20.94
C SER A 134 11.62 -0.26 -22.40
N SER A 135 12.77 -0.48 -23.03
CA SER A 135 12.91 -0.54 -24.49
C SER A 135 13.96 -1.60 -24.83
N ASP A 136 13.43 -2.77 -25.21
CA ASP A 136 13.91 -3.72 -26.20
C ASP A 136 15.33 -4.35 -26.15
N ASN A 137 15.28 -5.69 -26.17
CA ASN A 137 16.22 -6.65 -26.79
C ASN A 137 17.58 -6.86 -26.13
N ASP A 138 17.73 -7.93 -25.35
CA ASP A 138 18.25 -9.19 -25.90
C ASP A 138 18.25 -10.31 -24.84
N ILE A 139 17.66 -11.45 -25.22
CA ILE A 139 17.75 -12.72 -24.49
C ILE A 139 19.16 -13.28 -24.73
N SER A 140 19.99 -13.32 -23.70
CA SER A 140 21.07 -14.32 -23.62
C SER A 140 21.36 -14.69 -22.17
N SER A 141 20.88 -15.88 -21.83
CA SER A 141 21.21 -16.64 -20.64
C SER A 141 22.72 -16.68 -20.39
N ASN A 142 23.20 -16.16 -19.26
CA ASN A 142 24.19 -16.93 -18.51
C ASN A 142 24.20 -16.63 -17.01
N ASN A 143 24.04 -17.72 -16.28
CA ASN A 143 24.07 -17.93 -14.86
C ASN A 143 25.49 -17.67 -14.32
N ASN A 144 25.71 -16.67 -13.46
CA ASN A 144 26.74 -16.82 -12.42
C ASN A 144 26.52 -15.89 -11.22
N ASN A 145 26.22 -16.57 -10.12
CA ASN A 145 26.12 -16.11 -8.75
C ASN A 145 27.52 -15.68 -8.26
N ASN A 146 27.74 -14.40 -7.94
CA ASN A 146 28.97 -13.96 -7.26
C ASN A 146 28.61 -13.23 -5.97
N ASN A 147 28.26 -14.01 -4.95
CA ASN A 147 28.17 -13.56 -3.57
C ASN A 147 29.61 -13.42 -3.03
N ASN A 148 30.13 -12.19 -3.06
CA ASN A 148 31.41 -11.84 -2.48
C ASN A 148 31.19 -11.54 -0.99
N ASN A 149 31.42 -12.52 -0.11
CA ASN A 149 31.62 -12.24 1.30
C ASN A 149 32.79 -13.08 1.85
N ASN A 150 33.97 -12.47 1.76
CA ASN A 150 34.90 -12.27 2.88
C ASN A 150 34.74 -13.22 4.07
N ASP A 151 35.40 -14.38 4.02
CA ASP A 151 35.80 -15.10 5.22
C ASP A 151 37.32 -15.31 5.19
N ASN A 152 37.96 -14.45 5.96
CA ASN A 152 39.36 -14.44 6.30
C ASN A 152 39.53 -15.31 7.53
N ASP A 153 39.96 -16.56 7.38
CA ASP A 153 40.61 -17.29 8.47
C ASP A 153 41.59 -18.35 7.91
N ASN A 154 42.83 -17.87 7.83
CA ASN A 154 44.09 -18.51 8.17
C ASN A 154 43.99 -19.96 8.69
N ASP A 155 44.42 -20.94 7.89
CA ASP A 155 45.30 -21.98 8.42
C ASP A 155 46.20 -22.64 7.36
N ASN A 156 47.40 -22.89 7.85
CA ASN A 156 48.65 -23.20 7.18
C ASN A 156 48.80 -24.71 6.90
N ASP A 157 49.14 -25.12 5.66
CA ASP A 157 50.33 -25.95 5.36
C ASP A 157 50.36 -26.50 3.91
N ASN A 158 51.43 -26.14 3.21
CA ASN A 158 52.26 -26.94 2.30
C ASN A 158 51.61 -28.04 1.43
N ASN A 159 51.56 -27.81 0.10
CA ASN A 159 52.38 -28.61 -0.83
C ASN A 159 52.52 -27.94 -2.21
N ILE A 160 53.74 -28.02 -2.73
CA ILE A 160 54.27 -27.46 -3.98
C ILE A 160 53.91 -28.38 -5.15
N ASP A 161 53.50 -27.81 -6.29
CA ASP A 161 53.89 -28.17 -7.67
C ASP A 161 52.85 -27.60 -8.65
N SER A 162 53.14 -27.11 -9.85
CA SER A 162 54.34 -26.68 -10.58
C SER A 162 53.77 -26.19 -11.93
N ASN A 163 54.24 -25.03 -12.41
CA ASN A 163 54.26 -24.55 -13.80
C ASN A 163 53.03 -24.77 -14.73
N ASN A 164 52.49 -23.70 -15.32
CA ASN A 164 52.99 -23.19 -16.61
C ASN A 164 52.20 -21.96 -17.08
N ASP A 165 52.93 -20.86 -17.28
CA ASP A 165 52.83 -19.84 -18.34
C ASP A 165 51.48 -19.58 -19.04
N ILE A 166 51.02 -18.32 -19.07
CA ILE A 166 51.24 -17.42 -20.22
C ILE A 166 50.63 -16.04 -19.92
N ASN A 167 51.57 -15.12 -19.88
CA ASN A 167 51.48 -13.67 -19.94
C ASN A 167 50.81 -13.21 -21.25
N VAL A 168 49.70 -12.45 -21.20
CA VAL A 168 49.30 -11.56 -22.30
C VAL A 168 48.90 -10.20 -21.75
N MET A 169 49.86 -9.29 -21.89
CA MET A 169 49.77 -7.85 -21.72
C MET A 169 48.83 -7.22 -22.77
N ASN A 170 48.14 -6.13 -22.39
CA ASN A 170 48.08 -4.81 -23.07
C ASN A 170 46.75 -4.13 -22.72
N ASN A 171 46.75 -3.12 -21.86
CA ASN A 171 47.23 -1.73 -22.05
C ASN A 171 46.07 -0.77 -22.36
N ASN A 172 45.74 -0.10 -21.26
CA ASN A 172 45.07 1.17 -21.09
C ASN A 172 45.53 2.25 -22.09
N HIS A 173 44.61 2.91 -22.78
CA HIS A 173 44.91 4.22 -23.39
C HIS A 173 43.64 5.07 -23.52
N ASN A 174 43.46 6.02 -22.60
CA ASN A 174 42.58 7.16 -22.80
C ASN A 174 43.13 8.35 -22.02
N THR A 175 43.79 9.27 -22.73
CA THR A 175 44.12 10.64 -22.34
C THR A 175 44.51 11.37 -23.63
N ASP A 176 44.20 12.62 -23.91
CA ASP A 176 43.26 13.58 -23.36
C ASP A 176 43.22 14.71 -24.41
N ILE A 177 42.20 15.55 -24.32
CA ILE A 177 41.80 16.56 -25.29
C ILE A 177 42.83 17.70 -25.45
N VAL A 178 43.16 17.94 -26.73
CA VAL A 178 43.61 19.15 -27.45
C VAL A 178 43.94 20.42 -26.64
N ASP A 179 45.22 20.81 -26.78
CA ASP A 179 45.86 22.08 -26.41
C ASP A 179 45.19 23.34 -26.99
N GLY A 180 45.26 24.42 -26.21
CA GLY A 180 45.07 25.79 -26.68
C GLY A 180 46.03 26.76 -25.98
N ASP A 181 46.91 27.36 -26.78
CA ASP A 181 47.37 28.77 -26.79
C ASP A 181 48.90 28.93 -26.82
N VAL A 182 49.44 29.26 -28.01
CA VAL A 182 49.98 30.60 -28.41
C VAL A 182 50.09 30.65 -29.93
#